data_AF-A0A939VRH0-F1
#
_entry.id   AF-A0A939VRH0-F1
#
_cell.length_a   1.000
_cell.length_b   1.000
_cell.length_c   1.000
_cell.angle_alpha   90.00
_cell.angle_beta   90.00
_cell.angle_gamma   90.00
#
_symmetry.space_group_name_H-M   'P 1'
#
loop_
_entity.id
_entity.type
_entity.pdbx_description
1 polymer ?
#
loop_
_entity_poly.entity_id
_entity_poly.type
_entity_poly.pdbx_seq_one_letter_code
_entity_poly.pdbx_strand_id
1 'polypeptide(L)'
;NKVRKNPLRVILNGLGKDAAEIISRINGFTHVETAFDYKTGKLTVTKEKAYSKGERAAVRCYGADDVREGVAIMWKEDVDIAITGNSTNPTRFQHPVMGTYKKERVEAGKPFFSVASGGGTGRTLHPDNMAAGPASYGMTDTMGRMHSDAQFAGSSSVPAHVEMMGLIGMGNNPMVGASVDVAVAVAQAMK
;
A
#
# COMPACT_ATOMS: atom_id res chain seq x y z
N ASN A 1 -9.64 -7.43 -10.95
CA ASN A 1 -11.10 -7.61 -10.80
C ASN A 1 -11.75 -8.60 -11.78
N LYS A 2 -11.01 -9.32 -12.64
CA LYS A 2 -11.58 -10.22 -13.67
C LYS A 2 -12.36 -11.44 -13.15
N VAL A 3 -12.04 -11.92 -11.94
CA VAL A 3 -12.65 -13.15 -11.37
C VAL A 3 -13.72 -12.89 -10.32
N ARG A 4 -13.83 -11.67 -9.78
CA ARG A 4 -14.75 -11.40 -8.66
C ARG A 4 -16.13 -11.04 -9.18
N LYS A 5 -17.18 -11.44 -8.45
CA LYS A 5 -18.56 -10.99 -8.71
C LYS A 5 -18.71 -9.50 -8.36
N ASN A 6 -18.20 -9.11 -7.18
CA ASN A 6 -18.13 -7.73 -6.73
C ASN A 6 -16.70 -7.20 -6.93
N PRO A 7 -16.48 -6.19 -7.79
CA PRO A 7 -15.16 -5.59 -7.98
C PRO A 7 -14.61 -5.00 -6.68
N LEU A 8 -13.30 -5.13 -6.47
CA LEU A 8 -12.62 -4.41 -5.40
C LEU A 8 -12.49 -2.94 -5.79
N ARG A 9 -12.81 -2.06 -4.85
CA ARG A 9 -12.41 -0.66 -4.89
C ARG A 9 -10.95 -0.58 -4.47
N VAL A 10 -10.14 0.16 -5.21
CA VAL A 10 -8.71 0.26 -4.96
C VAL A 10 -8.37 1.72 -4.71
N ILE A 11 -7.67 1.97 -3.61
CA ILE A 11 -7.14 3.29 -3.30
C ILE A 11 -5.63 3.23 -3.12
N LEU A 12 -4.97 4.33 -3.42
CA LEU A 12 -3.60 4.62 -3.02
C LEU A 12 -3.63 5.72 -1.99
N ASN A 13 -3.03 5.50 -0.83
CA ASN A 13 -2.91 6.46 0.26
C ASN A 13 -1.42 6.63 0.57
N GLY A 14 -0.86 7.76 0.16
CA GLY A 14 0.58 8.04 0.28
C GLY A 14 0.85 9.37 0.96
N LEU A 15 2.09 9.54 1.43
CA LEU A 15 2.56 10.82 1.95
C LEU A 15 2.94 11.75 0.78
N GLY A 16 2.41 12.97 0.79
CA GLY A 16 2.69 14.02 -0.18
C GLY A 16 1.59 14.18 -1.23
N LYS A 17 0.92 15.34 -1.20
CA LYS A 17 -0.17 15.70 -2.12
C LYS A 17 0.31 15.87 -3.57
N ASP A 18 1.44 16.55 -3.76
CA ASP A 18 2.01 16.73 -5.11
C ASP A 18 2.40 15.40 -5.76
N ALA A 19 2.98 14.49 -4.97
CA ALA A 19 3.35 13.16 -5.44
C ALA A 19 2.12 12.35 -5.86
N ALA A 20 1.02 12.44 -5.10
CA ALA A 20 -0.23 11.77 -5.45
C ALA A 20 -0.81 12.29 -6.77
N GLU A 21 -0.78 13.60 -7.04
CA GLU A 21 -1.23 14.15 -8.32
C GLU A 21 -0.38 13.64 -9.49
N ILE A 22 0.96 13.66 -9.34
CA ILE A 22 1.89 13.21 -10.38
C ILE A 22 1.67 11.72 -10.69
N ILE A 23 1.60 10.87 -9.66
CA ILE A 23 1.36 9.43 -9.81
C ILE A 23 0.02 9.19 -10.48
N SER A 24 -1.02 9.93 -10.08
CA SER A 24 -2.35 9.82 -10.68
C SER A 24 -2.32 10.15 -12.16
N ARG A 25 -1.63 11.23 -12.54
CA ARG A 25 -1.52 11.67 -13.92
C ARG A 25 -0.76 10.66 -14.78
N ILE A 26 0.38 10.17 -14.32
CA ILE A 26 1.22 9.22 -15.08
C ILE A 26 0.50 7.89 -15.29
N ASN A 27 -0.16 7.39 -14.25
CA ASN A 27 -0.82 6.08 -14.31
C ASN A 27 -2.26 6.14 -14.81
N GLY A 28 -2.85 7.34 -14.95
CA GLY A 28 -4.24 7.51 -15.35
C GLY A 28 -5.25 7.22 -14.24
N PHE A 29 -4.86 7.36 -12.97
CA PHE A 29 -5.76 7.18 -11.83
C PHE A 29 -6.64 8.42 -11.61
N THR A 30 -7.59 8.31 -10.70
CA THR A 30 -8.36 9.45 -10.21
C THR A 30 -7.64 10.07 -9.02
N HIS A 31 -7.16 11.30 -9.18
CA HIS A 31 -6.59 12.06 -8.08
C HIS A 31 -7.72 12.62 -7.21
N VAL A 32 -7.63 12.39 -5.90
CA VAL A 32 -8.57 12.91 -4.92
C VAL A 32 -7.82 13.78 -3.93
N GLU A 33 -8.02 15.09 -4.03
CA GLU A 33 -7.39 16.08 -3.19
C GLU A 33 -8.22 16.29 -1.92
N THR A 34 -7.54 16.32 -0.78
CA THR A 34 -8.18 16.49 0.52
C THR A 34 -7.63 17.68 1.29
N ALA A 35 -8.52 18.29 2.08
CA ALA A 35 -8.18 19.21 3.14
C ALA A 35 -8.58 18.60 4.48
N PHE A 36 -7.64 18.60 5.43
CA PHE A 36 -7.83 18.06 6.76
C PHE A 36 -7.85 19.19 7.79
N ASP A 37 -8.95 19.28 8.55
CA ASP A 37 -9.05 20.21 9.67
C ASP A 37 -8.45 19.58 10.93
N TYR A 38 -7.28 20.08 11.34
CA TYR A 38 -6.55 19.60 12.50
C TYR A 38 -7.24 19.83 13.84
N LYS A 39 -8.14 20.81 13.93
CA LYS A 39 -8.88 21.12 15.16
C LYS A 39 -10.02 20.14 15.35
N THR A 40 -10.76 19.84 14.28
CA THR A 40 -11.95 18.98 14.35
C THR A 40 -11.68 17.52 13.96
N GLY A 41 -10.57 17.23 13.29
CA GLY A 41 -10.27 15.92 12.71
C GLY A 41 -11.07 15.62 11.45
N LYS A 42 -11.72 16.62 10.84
CA LYS A 42 -12.60 16.42 9.68
C LYS A 42 -11.81 16.44 8.37
N LEU A 43 -11.98 15.39 7.56
CA LEU A 43 -11.46 15.31 6.20
C LEU A 43 -12.51 15.75 5.18
N THR A 44 -12.14 16.67 4.29
CA THR A 44 -13.00 17.15 3.19
C THR A 44 -12.30 16.93 1.85
N VAL A 45 -13.04 16.46 0.84
CA VAL A 45 -12.52 16.39 -0.54
C VAL A 45 -12.69 17.75 -1.18
N THR A 46 -11.59 18.36 -1.62
CA THR A 46 -11.59 19.66 -2.28
C THR A 46 -11.68 19.53 -3.79
N LYS A 47 -11.14 18.46 -4.36
CA LYS A 47 -11.09 18.23 -5.80
C LYS A 47 -10.99 16.75 -6.12
N GLU A 48 -11.65 16.35 -7.19
CA GLU A 48 -11.54 15.00 -7.74
C GLU A 48 -11.35 15.08 -9.26
N LYS A 49 -10.31 14.44 -9.78
CA LYS A 49 -9.96 14.51 -11.21
C LYS A 49 -9.47 13.16 -11.72
N ALA A 50 -10.26 12.56 -12.62
CA ALA A 50 -9.86 11.38 -13.38
C ALA A 50 -8.90 11.75 -14.50
N TYR A 51 -7.75 11.08 -14.56
CA TYR A 51 -6.74 11.29 -15.63
C TYR A 51 -6.85 10.29 -16.79
N SER A 52 -7.73 9.29 -16.69
CA SER A 52 -8.03 8.37 -17.79
C SER A 52 -9.52 7.96 -17.80
N LYS A 53 -9.88 7.02 -18.67
CA LYS A 53 -11.19 6.35 -18.70
C LYS A 53 -10.99 4.85 -18.45
N GLY A 54 -11.99 4.18 -17.90
CA GLY A 54 -11.98 2.73 -17.67
C GLY A 54 -11.38 2.31 -16.32
N GLU A 55 -10.83 1.09 -16.24
CA GLU A 55 -10.44 0.47 -14.96
C GLU A 55 -9.39 1.25 -14.17
N ARG A 56 -8.45 1.93 -14.86
CA ARG A 56 -7.42 2.74 -14.20
C ARG A 56 -8.03 3.95 -13.48
N ALA A 57 -9.02 4.59 -14.06
CA ALA A 57 -9.73 5.71 -13.42
C ALA A 57 -10.53 5.27 -12.18
N ALA A 58 -10.84 3.98 -12.03
CA ALA A 58 -11.49 3.47 -10.82
C ALA A 58 -10.54 3.39 -9.61
N VAL A 59 -9.23 3.53 -9.82
CA VAL A 59 -8.25 3.63 -8.74
C VAL A 59 -8.23 5.07 -8.25
N ARG A 60 -8.52 5.28 -6.96
CA ARG A 60 -8.45 6.61 -6.33
C ARG A 60 -7.10 6.79 -5.69
N CYS A 61 -6.43 7.91 -5.92
CA CYS A 61 -5.12 8.18 -5.35
C CYS A 61 -5.18 9.47 -4.52
N TYR A 62 -4.83 9.30 -3.25
CA TYR A 62 -4.81 10.29 -2.21
C TYR A 62 -3.37 10.60 -1.80
N GLY A 63 -3.10 11.87 -1.53
CA GLY A 63 -1.92 12.32 -0.82
C GLY A 63 -2.31 12.92 0.53
N ALA A 64 -1.57 12.57 1.57
CA ALA A 64 -1.74 13.10 2.92
C ALA A 64 -0.49 13.87 3.35
N ASP A 65 -0.68 14.89 4.19
CA ASP A 65 0.43 15.66 4.75
C ASP A 65 1.00 14.99 6.02
N ASP A 66 0.19 14.21 6.74
CA ASP A 66 0.60 13.47 7.93
C ASP A 66 -0.29 12.27 8.25
N VAL A 67 0.07 11.56 9.33
CA VAL A 67 -0.60 10.34 9.81
C VAL A 67 -2.09 10.53 10.08
N ARG A 68 -2.52 11.65 10.69
CA ARG A 68 -3.92 11.89 11.05
C ARG A 68 -4.79 12.01 9.80
N GLU A 69 -4.32 12.76 8.81
CA GLU A 69 -5.01 12.85 7.52
C GLU A 69 -5.01 11.49 6.81
N GLY A 70 -3.89 10.76 6.84
CA GLY A 70 -3.77 9.42 6.29
C GLY A 70 -4.79 8.43 6.89
N VAL A 71 -4.97 8.44 8.21
CA VAL A 71 -5.99 7.64 8.91
C VAL A 71 -7.40 8.10 8.53
N ALA A 72 -7.62 9.40 8.41
CA ALA A 72 -8.91 9.93 8.01
C ALA A 72 -9.33 9.53 6.59
N ILE A 73 -8.37 9.43 5.68
CA ILE A 73 -8.60 8.90 4.32
C ILE A 73 -9.04 7.43 4.40
N MET A 74 -8.38 6.63 5.26
CA MET A 74 -8.76 5.22 5.47
C MET A 74 -10.18 5.07 6.01
N TRP A 75 -10.58 5.90 6.97
CA TRP A 75 -11.98 5.91 7.47
C TRP A 75 -12.96 6.33 6.40
N LYS A 76 -12.64 7.36 5.60
CA LYS A 76 -13.50 7.86 4.53
C LYS A 76 -13.82 6.79 3.49
N GLU A 77 -12.83 5.99 3.13
CA GLU A 77 -12.96 4.93 2.13
C GLU A 77 -13.45 3.59 2.72
N ASP A 78 -13.57 3.51 4.05
CA ASP A 78 -13.98 2.32 4.81
C ASP A 78 -13.18 1.07 4.40
N VAL A 79 -11.85 1.19 4.47
CA VAL A 79 -10.94 0.17 3.94
C VAL A 79 -11.00 -1.12 4.76
N ASP A 80 -11.20 -2.25 4.07
CA ASP A 80 -11.23 -3.60 4.64
C ASP A 80 -9.85 -4.31 4.64
N ILE A 81 -9.06 -4.06 3.59
CA ILE A 81 -7.78 -4.74 3.33
C ILE A 81 -6.74 -3.69 2.93
N ALA A 82 -5.57 -3.74 3.55
CA ALA A 82 -4.45 -2.87 3.19
C ALA A 82 -3.15 -3.63 3.00
N ILE A 83 -2.33 -3.16 2.06
CA ILE A 83 -0.96 -3.65 1.83
C ILE A 83 -0.04 -2.44 1.97
N THR A 84 0.91 -2.49 2.90
CA THR A 84 1.93 -1.44 3.05
C THR A 84 3.20 -1.78 2.30
N GLY A 85 3.73 -0.80 1.57
CA GLY A 85 5.10 -0.83 1.07
C GLY A 85 6.10 -0.35 2.12
N ASN A 86 7.39 -0.47 1.80
CA ASN A 86 8.51 -0.04 2.65
C ASN A 86 9.31 1.13 2.05
N SER A 87 8.82 1.75 0.97
CA SER A 87 9.59 2.68 0.15
C SER A 87 9.69 4.09 0.76
N THR A 88 8.57 4.73 1.13
CA THR A 88 8.56 6.15 1.51
C THR A 88 8.07 6.34 2.93
N ASN A 89 8.97 6.82 3.81
CA ASN A 89 8.69 7.18 5.19
C ASN A 89 7.87 6.14 5.98
N PRO A 90 8.23 4.84 5.95
CA PRO A 90 7.43 3.81 6.59
C PRO A 90 7.34 4.01 8.10
N THR A 91 8.38 4.56 8.73
CA THR A 91 8.43 4.87 10.16
C THR A 91 7.62 6.11 10.57
N ARG A 92 7.44 7.06 9.64
CA ARG A 92 6.79 8.36 9.93
C ARG A 92 5.36 8.44 9.41
N PHE A 93 4.97 7.55 8.50
CA PHE A 93 3.65 7.59 7.87
C PHE A 93 3.00 6.21 7.73
N GLN A 94 3.57 5.31 6.91
CA GLN A 94 2.84 4.10 6.48
C GLN A 94 2.48 3.16 7.63
N HIS A 95 3.45 2.78 8.48
CA HIS A 95 3.16 1.93 9.63
C HIS A 95 2.33 2.65 10.71
N PRO A 96 2.59 3.92 11.06
CA PRO A 96 1.72 4.66 11.97
C PRO A 96 0.26 4.75 11.50
N VAL A 97 0.01 5.03 10.22
CA VAL A 97 -1.36 5.10 9.65
C VAL A 97 -2.04 3.74 9.77
N MET A 98 -1.38 2.65 9.35
CA MET A 98 -1.98 1.32 9.44
C MET A 98 -2.18 0.83 10.87
N GLY A 99 -1.20 1.06 11.75
CA GLY A 99 -1.30 0.67 13.17
C GLY A 99 -2.44 1.38 13.88
N THR A 100 -2.56 2.69 13.66
CA THR A 100 -3.65 3.51 14.21
C THR A 100 -4.99 3.02 13.66
N TYR A 101 -5.13 2.95 12.33
CA TYR A 101 -6.37 2.53 11.70
C TYR A 101 -6.79 1.12 12.14
N LYS A 102 -5.88 0.14 12.12
CA LYS A 102 -6.20 -1.23 12.56
C LYS A 102 -6.69 -1.26 14.00
N LYS A 103 -6.01 -0.57 14.92
CA LYS A 103 -6.42 -0.51 16.31
C LYS A 103 -7.86 0.03 16.43
N GLU A 104 -8.16 1.15 15.78
CA GLU A 104 -9.48 1.77 15.83
C GLU A 104 -10.57 0.90 15.19
N ARG A 105 -10.25 0.17 14.11
CA ARG A 105 -11.18 -0.80 13.50
C ARG A 105 -11.48 -1.96 14.45
N VAL A 106 -10.45 -2.52 15.08
CA VAL A 106 -10.61 -3.60 16.06
C VAL A 106 -11.43 -3.14 17.27
N GLU A 107 -11.13 -1.94 17.81
CA GLU A 107 -11.89 -1.36 18.93
C GLU A 107 -13.35 -1.07 18.56
N ALA A 108 -13.62 -0.72 17.30
CA ALA A 108 -14.97 -0.56 16.77
C ALA A 108 -15.65 -1.89 16.38
N GLY A 109 -15.02 -3.05 16.64
CA GLY A 109 -15.57 -4.37 16.28
C GLY A 109 -15.62 -4.64 14.77
N LYS A 110 -14.85 -3.90 13.97
CA LYS A 110 -14.84 -4.01 12.51
C LYS A 110 -13.63 -4.82 12.06
N PRO A 111 -13.83 -5.86 11.23
CA PRO A 111 -12.72 -6.65 10.70
C PRO A 111 -11.86 -5.78 9.79
N PHE A 112 -10.54 -5.95 9.89
CA PHE A 112 -9.57 -5.29 9.03
C PHE A 112 -8.37 -6.22 8.86
N PHE A 113 -7.97 -6.48 7.62
CA PHE A 113 -6.82 -7.31 7.30
C PHE A 113 -5.69 -6.45 6.73
N SER A 114 -4.50 -6.57 7.33
CA SER A 114 -3.35 -5.77 6.92
C SER A 114 -2.16 -6.65 6.62
N VAL A 115 -1.49 -6.34 5.52
CA VAL A 115 -0.26 -7.00 5.09
C VAL A 115 0.87 -5.98 5.14
N ALA A 116 1.96 -6.34 5.81
CA ALA A 116 3.22 -5.64 5.68
C ALA A 116 4.04 -6.28 4.56
N SER A 117 4.26 -5.57 3.45
CA SER A 117 5.14 -6.07 2.38
C SER A 117 6.59 -5.92 2.81
N GLY A 118 7.18 -7.03 3.24
CA GLY A 118 8.59 -7.21 3.60
C GLY A 118 9.56 -7.17 2.42
N GLY A 119 9.25 -6.42 1.36
CA GLY A 119 10.26 -6.01 0.37
C GLY A 119 11.50 -5.35 0.98
N GLY A 120 11.37 -4.92 2.25
CA GLY A 120 12.42 -4.37 3.08
C GLY A 120 12.31 -4.76 4.56
N THR A 121 12.01 -6.02 4.91
CA THR A 121 12.35 -6.57 6.25
C THR A 121 13.88 -6.73 6.42
N GLY A 122 14.64 -5.80 5.84
CA GLY A 122 16.07 -5.94 5.54
C GLY A 122 16.60 -4.96 4.48
N ARG A 123 15.83 -3.94 4.05
CA ARG A 123 16.37 -2.81 3.28
C ARG A 123 16.33 -1.58 4.16
N THR A 124 17.45 -0.87 4.18
CA THR A 124 17.71 0.30 4.99
C THR A 124 16.55 1.28 4.85
N LEU A 125 16.07 1.84 5.96
CA LEU A 125 15.56 3.21 5.87
C LEU A 125 16.63 3.98 5.12
N HIS A 126 16.26 4.70 4.06
CA HIS A 126 17.22 5.48 3.28
C HIS A 126 18.19 6.17 4.25
N PRO A 127 19.51 6.16 4.04
CA PRO A 127 20.47 6.73 4.99
C PRO A 127 20.05 8.10 5.52
N ASP A 128 19.42 8.90 4.66
CA ASP A 128 18.85 10.21 4.94
C ASP A 128 17.69 10.24 5.96
N ASN A 129 17.02 9.10 6.22
CA ASN A 129 15.86 9.02 7.12
C ASN A 129 16.23 8.70 8.57
N MET A 130 17.33 7.98 8.82
CA MET A 130 17.70 7.55 10.18
C MET A 130 19.20 7.55 10.48
N ALA A 131 20.09 7.65 9.49
CA ALA A 131 21.55 7.47 9.65
C ALA A 131 21.96 6.21 10.46
N ALA A 132 21.06 5.24 10.62
CA ALA A 132 21.14 4.20 11.67
C ALA A 132 21.69 2.85 11.19
N GLY A 133 22.12 2.75 9.93
CA GLY A 133 22.71 1.53 9.38
C GLY A 133 21.84 0.29 9.63
N PRO A 134 22.43 -0.86 10.03
CA PRO A 134 21.70 -2.12 10.25
C PRO A 134 20.60 -2.09 11.31
N ALA A 135 20.62 -1.15 12.26
CA ALA A 135 19.53 -1.03 13.25
C ALA A 135 18.19 -0.64 12.61
N SER A 136 18.23 -0.02 11.43
CA SER A 136 17.01 0.32 10.67
C SER A 136 16.22 -0.91 10.20
N TYR A 137 16.87 -2.08 10.08
CA TYR A 137 16.22 -3.34 9.67
C TYR A 137 15.20 -3.84 10.70
N GLY A 138 15.56 -3.80 11.98
CA GLY A 138 14.69 -4.27 13.07
C GLY A 138 13.50 -3.34 13.31
N MET A 139 13.67 -2.03 13.06
CA MET A 139 12.63 -1.05 13.36
C MET A 139 11.42 -1.16 12.43
N THR A 140 11.62 -1.32 11.12
CA THR A 140 10.51 -1.49 10.16
C THR A 140 9.81 -2.83 10.36
N ASP A 141 10.55 -3.91 10.65
CA ASP A 141 9.96 -5.20 11.01
C ASP A 141 9.08 -5.10 12.27
N THR A 142 9.63 -4.51 13.33
CA THR A 142 8.91 -4.31 14.59
C THR A 142 7.64 -3.49 14.39
N MET A 143 7.70 -2.42 13.59
CA MET A 143 6.52 -1.61 13.30
C MET A 143 5.52 -2.29 12.37
N GLY A 144 5.98 -3.10 11.41
CA GLY A 144 5.10 -3.94 10.59
C GLY A 144 4.23 -4.84 11.45
N ARG A 145 4.83 -5.47 12.47
CA ARG A 145 4.12 -6.34 13.44
C ARG A 145 3.06 -5.62 14.28
N MET A 146 3.08 -4.29 14.38
CA MET A 146 2.01 -3.54 15.07
C MET A 146 0.66 -3.68 14.37
N HIS A 147 0.67 -3.93 13.06
CA HIS A 147 -0.56 -3.96 12.27
C HIS A 147 -0.72 -5.19 11.39
N SER A 148 0.35 -5.85 10.96
CA SER A 148 0.25 -6.91 9.95
C SER A 148 -0.34 -8.20 10.52
N ASP A 149 -1.39 -8.71 9.87
CA ASP A 149 -1.89 -10.09 10.02
C ASP A 149 -1.02 -11.08 9.24
N ALA A 150 -0.41 -10.62 8.15
CA ALA A 150 0.54 -11.38 7.36
C ALA A 150 1.70 -10.48 6.91
N GLN A 151 2.90 -11.04 6.88
CA GLN A 151 4.10 -10.34 6.46
C GLN A 151 4.78 -11.15 5.35
N PHE A 152 4.91 -10.54 4.16
CA PHE A 152 5.55 -11.21 3.02
C PHE A 152 6.98 -10.74 2.85
N ALA A 153 7.98 -11.61 2.98
CA ALA A 153 9.35 -11.24 2.62
C ALA A 153 9.49 -11.09 1.08
N GLY A 154 9.41 -9.86 0.58
CA GLY A 154 9.59 -9.53 -0.84
C GLY A 154 11.07 -9.41 -1.21
N SER A 155 11.82 -10.48 -1.01
CA SER A 155 13.28 -10.38 -1.01
C SER A 155 13.87 -10.95 -2.29
N SER A 156 14.25 -10.04 -3.19
CA SER A 156 15.32 -10.25 -4.17
C SER A 156 16.70 -10.44 -3.51
N SER A 157 16.76 -10.75 -2.21
CA SER A 157 17.97 -10.93 -1.40
C SER A 157 18.07 -12.31 -0.73
N VAL A 158 17.13 -13.23 -0.99
CA VAL A 158 17.32 -14.64 -0.66
C VAL A 158 18.16 -15.28 -1.78
N PRO A 159 19.26 -15.99 -1.49
CA PRO A 159 20.08 -16.66 -2.51
C PRO A 159 19.26 -17.54 -3.47
N ALA A 160 18.28 -18.27 -2.94
CA ALA A 160 17.33 -19.06 -3.74
C ALA A 160 16.53 -18.21 -4.74
N HIS A 161 16.28 -16.93 -4.44
CA HIS A 161 15.57 -16.02 -5.33
C HIS A 161 16.44 -15.59 -6.51
N VAL A 162 17.73 -15.34 -6.27
CA VAL A 162 18.71 -15.01 -7.32
C VAL A 162 18.95 -16.21 -8.23
N GLU A 163 19.06 -17.41 -7.66
CA GLU A 163 19.17 -18.66 -8.43
C GLU A 163 17.90 -18.94 -9.26
N MET A 164 16.72 -18.72 -8.69
CA MET A 164 15.44 -18.89 -9.39
C MET A 164 15.26 -17.85 -10.51
N MET A 165 15.72 -16.61 -10.32
CA MET A 165 15.79 -15.63 -11.42
C MET A 165 16.72 -16.09 -12.54
N GLY A 166 17.87 -16.68 -12.21
CA GLY A 166 18.81 -17.22 -13.19
C GLY A 166 18.26 -18.42 -13.95
N LEU A 167 17.52 -19.30 -13.27
CA LEU A 167 16.90 -20.50 -13.86
C LEU A 167 15.68 -20.15 -14.72
N ILE A 168 14.76 -19.32 -14.21
CA ILE A 168 13.49 -18.98 -14.87
C ILE A 168 13.67 -17.81 -15.86
N GLY A 169 14.71 -16.98 -15.68
CA GLY A 169 14.93 -15.78 -16.49
C GLY A 169 13.93 -14.65 -16.22
N MET A 170 13.19 -14.69 -15.11
CA MET A 170 12.15 -13.73 -14.76
C MET A 170 12.41 -13.11 -13.38
N GLY A 171 12.27 -11.78 -13.27
CA GLY A 171 12.33 -11.08 -11.97
C GLY A 171 11.07 -11.28 -11.11
N ASN A 172 11.08 -10.84 -9.85
CA ASN A 172 9.96 -11.04 -8.90
C ASN A 172 8.63 -10.54 -9.46
N ASN A 173 8.59 -9.29 -9.96
CA ASN A 173 7.36 -8.68 -10.42
C ASN A 173 6.77 -9.43 -11.63
N PRO A 174 7.55 -9.77 -12.68
CA PRO A 174 7.11 -10.65 -13.74
C PRO A 174 6.62 -12.03 -13.27
N MET A 175 7.34 -12.69 -12.35
CA MET A 175 6.95 -14.01 -11.84
C MET A 175 5.63 -13.98 -11.08
N VAL A 176 5.44 -13.00 -10.19
CA VAL A 176 4.17 -12.80 -9.48
C VAL A 176 3.05 -12.47 -10.47
N GLY A 177 3.32 -11.61 -11.46
CA GLY A 177 2.38 -11.29 -12.53
C GLY A 177 1.92 -12.54 -13.28
N ALA A 178 2.86 -13.35 -13.76
CA ALA A 178 2.56 -14.60 -14.46
C ALA A 178 1.76 -15.58 -13.60
N SER A 179 2.12 -15.72 -12.32
CA SER A 179 1.40 -16.59 -11.37
C SER A 179 -0.05 -16.13 -11.18
N VAL A 180 -0.27 -14.82 -11.03
CA VAL A 180 -1.61 -14.24 -10.88
C VAL A 180 -2.41 -14.39 -12.17
N ASP A 181 -1.80 -14.18 -13.34
CA ASP A 181 -2.47 -14.30 -14.63
C ASP A 181 -2.92 -15.75 -14.90
N VAL A 182 -2.07 -16.74 -14.62
CA VAL A 182 -2.43 -18.16 -14.71
C VAL A 182 -3.55 -18.51 -13.74
N ALA A 183 -3.48 -18.07 -12.48
CA ALA A 183 -4.52 -18.31 -11.49
C ALA A 183 -5.87 -17.69 -11.92
N VAL A 184 -5.85 -16.48 -12.48
CA VAL A 184 -7.04 -15.83 -13.04
C VAL A 184 -7.60 -16.62 -14.22
N ALA A 185 -6.76 -17.07 -15.15
CA ALA A 185 -7.19 -17.84 -16.32
C ALA A 185 -7.85 -19.17 -15.92
N VAL A 186 -7.24 -19.93 -15.00
CA VAL A 186 -7.81 -21.17 -14.46
C VAL A 186 -9.15 -20.90 -13.78
N ALA A 187 -9.22 -19.88 -12.92
CA ALA A 187 -10.46 -19.53 -12.23
C ALA A 187 -11.58 -19.06 -13.18
N GLN A 188 -11.24 -18.49 -14.33
CA GLN A 188 -12.23 -18.15 -15.37
C GLN A 188 -12.69 -19.39 -16.14
N ALA A 189 -11.80 -20.34 -16.41
CA ALA A 189 -12.14 -21.59 -17.11
C ALA A 189 -13.00 -22.55 -16.26
N MET A 190 -12.91 -22.46 -14.93
CA MET A 190 -13.68 -23.29 -13.98
C MET A 190 -15.05 -22.71 -13.61
N LYS A 191 -15.46 -21.58 -14.19
CA LYS A 191 -16.79 -20.97 -14.00
C LYS A 191 -17.77 -21.42 -15.06
#